data_AF-A0A1F6RGT8-F1
#
_entry.id   AF-A0A1F6RGT8-F1
#
_cell.length_a   1.000
_cell.length_b   1.000
_cell.length_c   1.000
_cell.angle_alpha   90.00
_cell.angle_beta   90.00
_cell.angle_gamma   90.00
#
_symmetry.space_group_name_H-M   'P 1'
#
loop_
_entity.id
_entity.type
_entity.pdbx_description
1 polymer ?
#
loop_
_entity_poly.entity_id
_entity_poly.type
_entity_poly.pdbx_seq_one_letter_code
_entity_poly.pdbx_strand_id
1 'polypeptide(L)'
;MKRLPSSVKEALVTVCGKSFWLKEPLCNIFREAGVPEDVISEYYDEPKFKFARHVIAKLETMDEEGWLMQQKILTKICNLRNLIEDEVPNRNAGIDALRNLKTLALKENMIVKVEKDKKNIKLQEHNDAIKKKSARESKIKELLDKFNDLIKYDNHQSRGYSLENLLYELFTVNEIEYHPPYKTETEQIDGYFHFQGFDYIVEARWRKEQPHSQEIGGFKSKVDKKFQSTRGLFVSIMGFRTEVVNDYSKEGSKILFMDGRDLVYILEERYLLQDALKLKIEKAVKEGIIFYPLYS
;
A
#
# COMPACT_ATOMS: atom_id res chain seq x y z
N MET A 1 -18.21 40.95 5.10
CA MET A 1 -17.55 40.28 6.24
C MET A 1 -18.10 38.87 6.36
N LYS A 2 -17.24 37.84 6.29
CA LYS A 2 -17.63 36.44 6.48
C LYS A 2 -17.77 36.21 7.99
N ARG A 3 -18.98 35.98 8.49
CA ARG A 3 -19.28 35.77 9.92
C ARG A 3 -20.25 34.62 10.08
N LEU A 4 -20.21 33.96 11.23
CA LEU A 4 -21.19 32.91 11.55
C LEU A 4 -22.58 33.55 11.67
N PRO A 5 -23.63 32.95 11.08
CA PRO A 5 -25.00 33.39 11.32
C PRO A 5 -25.29 33.41 12.82
N SER A 6 -25.99 34.44 13.31
CA SER A 6 -26.26 34.60 14.75
C SER A 6 -26.95 33.38 15.36
N SER A 7 -27.79 32.69 14.58
CA SER A 7 -28.43 31.41 14.97
C SER A 7 -27.43 30.29 15.22
N VAL A 8 -26.42 30.15 14.36
CA VAL A 8 -25.34 29.14 14.48
C VAL A 8 -24.42 29.49 15.64
N LYS A 9 -24.13 30.78 15.87
CA LYS A 9 -23.30 31.25 16.98
C LYS A 9 -23.92 30.94 18.34
N GLU A 10 -25.21 31.26 18.53
CA GLU A 10 -25.91 30.94 19.78
C GLU A 10 -26.06 29.43 20.00
N ALA A 11 -26.29 28.66 18.93
CA ALA A 11 -26.30 27.21 19.00
C ALA A 11 -24.94 26.63 19.40
N LEU A 12 -23.84 27.17 18.86
CA LEU A 12 -22.47 26.76 19.17
C LEU A 12 -22.14 27.02 20.65
N VAL A 13 -22.44 28.22 21.14
CA VAL A 13 -22.28 28.58 22.57
C VAL A 13 -23.11 27.68 23.47
N THR A 14 -24.33 27.34 23.05
CA THR A 14 -25.20 26.43 23.80
C THR A 14 -24.61 25.02 23.90
N VAL A 15 -24.04 24.50 22.81
CA VAL A 15 -23.34 23.21 22.80
C VAL A 15 -22.12 23.24 23.71
N CYS A 16 -21.29 24.28 23.65
CA CYS A 16 -20.12 24.41 24.53
C CYS A 16 -20.50 24.38 26.02
N GLY A 17 -21.64 24.94 26.40
CA GLY A 17 -22.09 24.96 27.80
C GLY A 17 -22.82 23.70 28.27
N LYS A 18 -23.58 23.03 27.39
CA LYS A 18 -24.44 21.88 27.74
C LYS A 18 -23.84 20.52 27.40
N SER A 19 -22.94 20.44 26.42
CA SER A 19 -22.40 19.18 25.91
C SER A 19 -21.03 18.82 26.49
N PHE A 20 -20.42 19.72 27.26
CA PHE A 20 -19.12 19.54 27.90
C PHE A 20 -19.27 19.67 29.42
N TRP A 21 -18.85 18.67 30.16
CA TRP A 21 -18.85 18.75 31.63
C TRP A 21 -17.62 19.51 32.11
N LEU A 22 -16.44 19.09 31.67
CA LEU A 22 -15.15 19.70 31.99
C LEU A 22 -14.83 20.83 31.00
N LYS A 23 -14.05 21.82 31.46
CA LYS A 23 -13.60 22.94 30.61
C LYS A 23 -12.42 22.54 29.71
N GLU A 24 -11.57 21.63 30.18
CA GLU A 24 -10.36 21.23 29.44
C GLU A 24 -10.64 20.56 28.08
N PRO A 25 -11.59 19.62 27.94
CA PRO A 25 -11.94 19.05 26.63
C PRO A 25 -12.45 20.10 25.64
N LEU A 26 -13.18 21.11 26.13
CA LEU A 26 -13.64 22.24 25.33
C LEU A 26 -12.44 23.09 24.85
N CYS A 27 -11.51 23.43 25.76
CA CYS A 27 -10.28 24.16 25.42
C CYS A 27 -9.42 23.40 24.40
N ASN A 28 -9.29 22.08 24.53
CA ASN A 28 -8.55 21.25 23.58
C ASN A 28 -9.13 21.35 22.15
N ILE A 29 -10.46 21.31 22.00
CA ILE A 29 -11.07 21.47 20.67
C ILE A 29 -10.75 22.84 20.06
N PHE A 30 -10.75 23.90 20.87
CA PHE A 30 -10.46 25.25 20.43
C PHE A 30 -8.97 25.38 20.04
N ARG A 31 -8.06 24.81 20.83
CA ARG A 31 -6.63 24.75 20.55
C ARG A 31 -6.35 23.99 19.24
N GLU A 32 -6.97 22.83 19.06
CA GLU A 32 -6.85 22.06 17.81
C GLU A 32 -7.50 22.74 16.61
N ALA A 33 -8.47 23.64 16.82
CA ALA A 33 -9.04 24.47 15.77
C ALA A 33 -8.12 25.64 15.36
N GLY A 34 -7.01 25.84 16.09
CA GLY A 34 -6.02 26.88 15.84
C GLY A 34 -6.28 28.18 16.60
N VAL A 35 -7.12 28.16 17.64
CA VAL A 35 -7.30 29.34 18.50
C VAL A 35 -6.01 29.59 19.28
N PRO A 36 -5.46 30.82 19.25
CA PRO A 36 -4.28 31.19 20.02
C PRO A 36 -4.43 30.97 21.53
N GLU A 37 -3.36 30.53 22.19
CA GLU A 37 -3.38 30.18 23.62
C GLU A 37 -3.61 31.39 24.52
N ASP A 38 -3.13 32.56 24.12
CA ASP A 38 -3.39 33.84 24.78
C ASP A 38 -4.89 34.12 24.87
N VAL A 39 -5.64 33.91 23.78
CA VAL A 39 -7.11 34.08 23.75
C VAL A 39 -7.83 33.07 24.63
N ILE A 40 -7.34 31.83 24.71
CA ILE A 40 -7.93 30.79 25.57
C ILE A 40 -7.69 31.12 27.04
N SER A 41 -6.47 31.52 27.38
CA SER A 41 -6.06 31.87 28.75
C SER A 41 -6.78 33.12 29.29
N GLU A 42 -7.02 34.13 28.44
CA GLU A 42 -7.72 35.38 28.78
C GLU A 42 -9.11 35.13 29.40
N TYR A 43 -9.83 34.11 28.92
CA TYR A 43 -11.20 33.80 29.35
C TYR A 43 -11.31 32.46 30.11
N TYR A 44 -10.20 31.86 30.54
CA TYR A 44 -10.18 30.52 31.14
C TYR A 44 -10.90 30.45 32.49
N ASP A 45 -11.01 31.54 33.23
CA ASP A 45 -11.72 31.54 34.52
C ASP A 45 -13.25 31.70 34.38
N GLU A 46 -13.74 32.03 33.18
CA GLU A 46 -15.15 32.26 32.98
C GLU A 46 -15.99 30.97 32.85
N PRO A 47 -17.29 31.00 33.18
CA PRO A 47 -18.20 29.90 32.86
C PRO A 47 -18.21 29.53 31.37
N LYS A 48 -18.36 28.24 31.03
CA LYS A 48 -18.29 27.70 29.65
C LYS A 48 -19.07 28.49 28.59
N PHE A 49 -20.27 28.96 28.93
CA PHE A 49 -21.09 29.79 28.05
C PHE A 49 -20.47 31.16 27.75
N LYS A 50 -19.92 31.81 28.79
CA LYS A 50 -19.26 33.12 28.66
C LYS A 50 -17.92 32.97 27.93
N PHE A 51 -17.13 31.97 28.30
CA PHE A 51 -15.89 31.59 27.61
C PHE A 51 -16.11 31.42 26.10
N ALA A 52 -17.03 30.54 25.69
CA ALA A 52 -17.27 30.29 24.26
C ALA A 52 -17.74 31.56 23.54
N ARG A 53 -18.60 32.37 24.18
CA ARG A 53 -19.11 33.62 23.60
C ARG A 53 -18.01 34.65 23.40
N HIS A 54 -17.15 34.85 24.41
CA HIS A 54 -16.05 35.82 24.35
C HIS A 54 -14.95 35.39 23.39
N VAL A 55 -14.57 34.10 23.38
CA VAL A 55 -13.60 33.60 22.41
C VAL A 55 -14.12 33.76 20.98
N ILE A 56 -15.37 33.39 20.69
CA ILE A 56 -15.94 33.60 19.34
C ILE A 56 -15.98 35.09 18.99
N ALA A 57 -16.36 35.96 19.93
CA ALA A 57 -16.37 37.41 19.70
C ALA A 57 -14.97 37.98 19.42
N LYS A 58 -13.94 37.50 20.11
CA LYS A 58 -12.53 37.85 19.84
C LYS A 58 -12.10 37.37 18.45
N LEU A 59 -12.50 36.17 18.04
CA LEU A 59 -12.22 35.68 16.69
C LEU A 59 -12.92 36.51 15.61
N GLU A 60 -14.08 37.13 15.89
CA GLU A 60 -14.74 38.02 14.92
C GLU A 60 -13.96 39.32 14.66
N THR A 61 -13.01 39.69 15.53
CA THR A 61 -12.14 40.86 15.34
C THR A 61 -10.87 40.53 14.56
N MET A 62 -10.61 39.25 14.24
CA MET A 62 -9.39 38.76 13.56
C MET A 62 -9.62 38.48 12.06
N ASP A 63 -10.60 39.15 11.44
CA ASP A 63 -10.93 39.08 10.00
C ASP A 63 -10.94 37.64 9.40
N GLU A 64 -10.10 37.34 8.40
CA GLU A 64 -10.13 36.06 7.69
C GLU A 64 -9.57 34.88 8.50
N GLU A 65 -8.56 35.11 9.34
CA GLU A 65 -7.99 34.06 10.20
C GLU A 65 -8.98 33.65 11.28
N GLY A 66 -9.64 34.64 11.90
CA GLY A 66 -10.69 34.40 12.88
C GLY A 66 -11.89 33.64 12.30
N TRP A 67 -12.27 33.96 11.06
CA TRP A 67 -13.31 33.21 10.34
C TRP A 67 -12.91 31.74 10.12
N LEU A 68 -11.67 31.48 9.71
CA LEU A 68 -11.19 30.11 9.49
C LEU A 68 -11.18 29.29 10.80
N MET A 69 -10.76 29.90 11.91
CA MET A 69 -10.79 29.27 13.23
C MET A 69 -12.22 28.94 13.65
N GLN A 70 -13.18 29.86 13.45
CA GLN A 70 -14.60 29.61 13.72
C GLN A 70 -15.17 28.45 12.90
N GLN A 71 -14.82 28.34 11.62
CA GLN A 71 -15.24 27.21 10.78
C GLN A 71 -14.66 25.88 11.28
N LYS A 72 -13.39 25.87 11.71
CA LYS A 72 -12.74 24.68 12.27
C LYS A 72 -13.38 24.26 13.59
N ILE A 73 -13.69 25.20 14.48
CA ILE A 73 -14.42 24.94 15.74
C ILE A 73 -15.79 24.32 15.45
N LEU A 74 -16.59 24.97 14.59
CA LEU A 74 -17.91 24.50 14.22
C LEU A 74 -17.85 23.09 13.63
N THR A 75 -16.89 22.83 12.74
CA THR A 75 -16.71 21.52 12.11
C THR A 75 -16.31 20.44 13.11
N LYS A 76 -15.38 20.73 14.02
CA LYS A 76 -14.95 19.77 15.05
C LYS A 76 -16.10 19.41 15.98
N ILE A 77 -16.83 20.41 16.47
CA ILE A 77 -17.97 20.20 17.37
C ILE A 77 -19.09 19.42 16.65
N CYS A 78 -19.40 19.75 15.39
CA CYS A 78 -20.40 19.02 14.62
C CYS A 78 -19.97 17.58 14.27
N ASN A 79 -18.68 17.27 14.23
CA ASN A 79 -18.19 15.90 14.00
C ASN A 79 -18.24 15.00 15.24
N LEU A 80 -18.59 15.54 16.42
CA LEU A 80 -18.77 14.72 17.62
C LEU A 80 -19.95 13.74 17.42
N ARG A 81 -19.69 12.45 17.65
CA ARG A 81 -20.68 11.38 17.53
C ARG A 81 -21.54 11.26 18.79
N ASN A 82 -20.98 11.59 19.94
CA ASN A 82 -21.60 11.57 21.26
C ASN A 82 -20.96 12.67 22.12
N LEU A 83 -21.47 12.86 23.35
CA LEU A 83 -20.77 13.67 24.35
C LEU A 83 -19.40 13.02 24.66
N ILE A 84 -18.40 13.85 24.95
CA ILE A 84 -17.03 13.38 25.20
C ILE A 84 -16.95 12.73 26.59
N GLU A 85 -17.64 13.32 27.57
CA GLU A 85 -17.74 12.77 28.92
C GLU A 85 -19.01 11.92 29.10
N ASP A 86 -18.89 10.80 29.81
CA ASP A 86 -20.03 9.92 30.13
C ASP A 86 -20.89 10.45 31.29
N GLU A 87 -20.31 11.23 32.21
CA GLU A 87 -20.94 11.77 33.41
C GLU A 87 -21.43 13.22 33.23
N VAL A 88 -22.33 13.45 32.27
CA VAL A 88 -22.97 14.76 32.09
C VAL A 88 -24.31 14.77 32.83
N PRO A 89 -24.58 15.71 33.77
CA PRO A 89 -25.80 15.72 34.59
C PRO A 89 -27.11 15.74 33.78
N ASN A 90 -27.07 16.28 32.56
CA ASN A 90 -28.21 16.29 31.65
C ASN A 90 -27.76 15.92 30.22
N ARG A 91 -27.46 14.63 30.02
CA ARG A 91 -27.01 14.04 28.75
C ARG A 91 -27.96 14.34 27.58
N ASN A 92 -29.27 14.29 27.81
CA ASN A 92 -30.28 14.56 26.77
C ASN A 92 -30.20 16.01 26.27
N ALA A 93 -30.10 16.98 27.19
CA ALA A 93 -29.97 18.39 26.81
C ALA A 93 -28.69 18.68 26.01
N GLY A 94 -27.59 17.99 26.31
CA GLY A 94 -26.34 18.08 25.54
C GLY A 94 -26.44 17.48 24.14
N ILE A 95 -27.12 16.34 23.98
CA ILE A 95 -27.35 15.69 22.68
C ILE A 95 -28.30 16.53 21.81
N ASP A 96 -29.36 17.07 22.40
CA ASP A 96 -30.33 17.90 21.68
C ASP A 96 -29.70 19.22 21.21
N ALA A 97 -28.83 19.83 22.02
CA ALA A 97 -28.03 20.99 21.61
C ALA A 97 -27.14 20.65 20.40
N LEU A 98 -26.47 19.50 20.43
CA LEU A 98 -25.60 19.04 19.33
C LEU A 98 -26.39 18.78 18.04
N ARG A 99 -27.57 18.16 18.15
CA ARG A 99 -28.48 17.93 17.03
C ARG A 99 -28.96 19.25 16.42
N ASN A 100 -29.37 20.21 17.26
CA ASN A 100 -29.81 21.52 16.80
C ASN A 100 -28.70 22.26 16.04
N LEU A 101 -27.46 22.24 16.56
CA LEU A 101 -26.31 22.83 15.89
C LEU A 101 -26.05 22.19 14.52
N LYS A 102 -26.07 20.86 14.42
CA LYS A 102 -25.91 20.12 13.15
C LYS A 102 -26.97 20.53 12.13
N THR A 103 -28.24 20.59 12.53
CA THR A 103 -29.35 21.00 11.66
C THR A 103 -29.18 22.41 11.14
N LEU A 104 -28.85 23.37 12.02
CA LEU A 104 -28.64 24.76 11.63
C LEU A 104 -27.43 24.93 10.71
N ALA A 105 -26.33 24.26 11.01
CA ALA A 105 -25.12 24.38 10.23
C ALA A 105 -25.19 23.64 8.87
N LEU A 106 -26.05 22.61 8.74
CA LEU A 106 -26.44 22.03 7.45
C LEU A 106 -27.35 22.97 6.65
N LYS A 107 -28.34 23.59 7.30
CA LYS A 107 -29.27 24.55 6.67
C LYS A 107 -28.53 25.75 6.08
N GLU A 108 -27.49 26.23 6.76
CA GLU A 108 -26.66 27.35 6.34
C GLU A 108 -25.49 26.94 5.41
N ASN A 109 -25.44 25.69 4.91
CA ASN A 109 -24.38 25.14 4.04
C ASN A 109 -22.95 25.22 4.62
N MET A 110 -22.78 25.30 5.94
CA MET A 110 -21.48 25.48 6.59
C MET A 110 -20.70 24.16 6.83
N ILE A 111 -21.36 22.99 6.82
CA ILE A 111 -20.74 21.67 7.09
C ILE A 111 -20.60 20.80 5.82
N VAL A 112 -20.32 21.41 4.65
CA VAL A 112 -20.29 20.64 3.38
C VAL A 112 -18.89 20.08 3.04
N LYS A 113 -17.80 20.56 3.67
CA LYS A 113 -16.42 20.27 3.19
C LYS A 113 -15.78 19.00 3.77
N VAL A 114 -15.79 18.76 5.08
CA VAL A 114 -14.90 17.74 5.68
C VAL A 114 -15.33 16.27 5.47
N GLU A 115 -16.63 15.98 5.33
CA GLU A 115 -17.10 14.61 5.02
C GLU A 115 -17.01 14.28 3.52
N LYS A 116 -17.20 15.26 2.64
CA LYS A 116 -17.02 15.10 1.19
C LYS A 116 -15.56 14.86 0.84
N ASP A 117 -14.63 15.56 1.48
CA ASP A 117 -13.20 15.38 1.22
C ASP A 117 -12.73 13.97 1.60
N LYS A 118 -13.16 13.45 2.76
CA LYS A 118 -12.86 12.06 3.15
C LYS A 118 -13.50 11.02 2.22
N LYS A 119 -14.73 11.24 1.77
CA LYS A 119 -15.43 10.32 0.84
C LYS A 119 -14.80 10.36 -0.55
N ASN A 120 -14.39 11.54 -1.03
CA ASN A 120 -13.70 11.72 -2.30
C ASN A 120 -12.30 11.11 -2.27
N ILE A 121 -11.54 11.26 -1.17
CA ILE A 121 -10.25 10.59 -1.00
C ILE A 121 -10.43 9.07 -1.07
N LYS A 122 -11.38 8.50 -0.33
CA LYS A 122 -11.66 7.04 -0.38
C LYS A 122 -12.10 6.56 -1.76
N LEU A 123 -12.93 7.34 -2.46
CA LEU A 123 -13.37 7.03 -3.82
C LEU A 123 -12.21 7.11 -4.81
N GLN A 124 -11.33 8.08 -4.65
CA GLN A 124 -10.13 8.25 -5.47
C GLN A 124 -9.14 7.10 -5.23
N GLU A 125 -8.85 6.76 -3.97
CA GLU A 125 -8.03 5.60 -3.61
C GLU A 125 -8.60 4.29 -4.18
N HIS A 126 -9.91 4.11 -4.12
CA HIS A 126 -10.58 2.94 -4.69
C HIS A 126 -10.46 2.91 -6.22
N ASN A 127 -10.69 4.04 -6.89
CA ASN A 127 -10.55 4.14 -8.34
C ASN A 127 -9.11 3.95 -8.79
N ASP A 128 -8.13 4.46 -8.04
CA ASP A 128 -6.71 4.28 -8.32
C ASP A 128 -6.29 2.82 -8.11
N ALA A 129 -6.82 2.16 -7.08
CA ALA A 129 -6.63 0.72 -6.88
C ALA A 129 -7.23 -0.11 -8.04
N ILE A 130 -8.44 0.23 -8.51
CA ILE A 130 -9.05 -0.43 -9.68
C ILE A 130 -8.20 -0.22 -10.93
N LYS A 131 -7.76 1.01 -11.19
CA LYS A 131 -6.90 1.33 -12.35
C LYS A 131 -5.58 0.58 -12.29
N LYS A 132 -4.92 0.55 -11.13
CA LYS A 132 -3.68 -0.21 -10.93
C LYS A 132 -3.89 -1.70 -11.19
N LYS A 133 -4.97 -2.27 -10.65
CA LYS A 133 -5.32 -3.68 -10.86
C LYS A 133 -5.55 -3.99 -12.34
N SER A 134 -6.37 -3.17 -13.01
CA SER A 134 -6.68 -3.30 -14.44
C SER A 134 -5.43 -3.16 -15.32
N ALA A 135 -4.54 -2.23 -15.00
CA ALA A 135 -3.26 -2.06 -15.69
C ALA A 135 -2.34 -3.28 -15.50
N ARG A 136 -2.29 -3.84 -14.28
CA ARG A 136 -1.53 -5.06 -13.97
C ARG A 136 -2.03 -6.25 -14.79
N GLU A 137 -3.34 -6.50 -14.78
CA GLU A 137 -3.98 -7.59 -15.52
C GLU A 137 -3.71 -7.46 -17.03
N SER A 138 -3.82 -6.23 -17.57
CA SER A 138 -3.52 -5.97 -18.98
C SER A 138 -2.06 -6.26 -19.31
N LYS A 139 -1.14 -5.90 -18.42
CA LYS A 139 0.29 -6.14 -18.62
C LYS A 139 0.65 -7.62 -18.53
N ILE A 140 0.05 -8.37 -17.59
CA ILE A 140 0.23 -9.82 -17.51
C ILE A 140 -0.26 -10.51 -18.78
N LYS A 141 -1.42 -10.09 -19.31
CA LYS A 141 -1.93 -10.60 -20.58
C LYS A 141 -0.99 -10.32 -21.76
N GLU A 142 -0.44 -9.10 -21.86
CA GLU A 142 0.58 -8.77 -22.87
C GLU A 142 1.80 -9.69 -22.77
N LEU A 143 2.25 -10.01 -21.56
CA LEU A 143 3.38 -10.93 -21.34
C LEU A 143 3.04 -12.37 -21.74
N LEU A 144 1.83 -12.83 -21.45
CA LEU A 144 1.35 -14.15 -21.90
C LEU A 144 1.33 -14.24 -23.43
N ASP A 145 0.82 -13.21 -24.11
CA ASP A 145 0.78 -13.15 -25.58
C ASP A 145 2.20 -13.18 -26.16
N LYS A 146 3.13 -12.36 -25.62
CA LYS A 146 4.55 -12.38 -25.99
C LYS A 146 5.16 -13.77 -25.80
N PHE A 147 4.90 -14.41 -24.66
CA PHE A 147 5.42 -15.75 -24.37
C PHE A 147 4.93 -16.79 -25.39
N ASN A 148 3.63 -16.77 -25.71
CA ASN A 148 3.02 -17.66 -26.69
C ASN A 148 3.58 -17.47 -28.10
N ASP A 149 3.87 -16.23 -28.49
CA ASP A 149 4.46 -15.97 -29.80
C ASP A 149 5.91 -16.44 -29.88
N LEU A 150 6.70 -16.27 -28.81
CA LEU A 150 8.09 -16.77 -28.75
C LEU A 150 8.18 -18.31 -28.85
N ILE A 151 7.17 -19.03 -28.37
CA ILE A 151 7.07 -20.49 -28.55
C ILE A 151 6.95 -20.85 -30.04
N LYS A 152 6.22 -20.06 -30.84
CA LYS A 152 5.93 -20.36 -32.26
C LYS A 152 7.12 -20.13 -33.20
N TYR A 153 7.99 -19.14 -32.93
CA TYR A 153 9.03 -18.72 -33.89
C TYR A 153 10.43 -19.26 -33.56
N ASP A 154 11.07 -19.97 -34.51
CA ASP A 154 12.30 -20.74 -34.29
C ASP A 154 13.63 -19.98 -34.43
N ASN A 155 13.72 -18.76 -33.88
CA ASN A 155 15.00 -18.04 -33.80
C ASN A 155 15.64 -18.18 -32.40
N HIS A 156 16.69 -18.99 -32.31
CA HIS A 156 17.35 -19.37 -31.05
C HIS A 156 18.01 -18.21 -30.29
N GLN A 157 18.67 -17.28 -31.00
CA GLN A 157 19.39 -16.18 -30.34
C GLN A 157 18.43 -15.10 -29.81
N SER A 158 17.37 -14.78 -30.55
CA SER A 158 16.36 -13.83 -30.08
C SER A 158 15.60 -14.36 -28.86
N ARG A 159 15.42 -15.68 -28.72
CA ARG A 159 14.69 -16.30 -27.60
C ARG A 159 15.33 -16.09 -26.24
N GLY A 160 16.67 -16.12 -26.16
CA GLY A 160 17.39 -15.89 -24.89
C GLY A 160 17.14 -14.49 -24.36
N TYR A 161 17.42 -13.47 -25.19
CA TYR A 161 17.18 -12.07 -24.84
C TYR A 161 15.69 -11.78 -24.55
N SER A 162 14.78 -12.38 -25.33
CA SER A 162 13.36 -12.24 -25.07
C SER A 162 12.92 -12.87 -23.74
N LEU A 163 13.57 -13.95 -23.28
CA LEU A 163 13.31 -14.52 -21.96
C LEU A 163 13.73 -13.58 -20.85
N GLU A 164 14.94 -13.02 -20.97
CA GLU A 164 15.49 -12.08 -20.00
C GLU A 164 14.56 -10.87 -19.84
N ASN A 165 14.11 -10.29 -20.95
CA ASN A 165 13.17 -9.17 -20.93
C ASN A 165 11.78 -9.57 -20.40
N LEU A 166 11.28 -10.76 -20.74
CA LEU A 166 10.03 -11.28 -20.18
C LEU A 166 10.10 -11.39 -18.66
N LEU A 167 11.21 -11.93 -18.12
CA LEU A 167 11.42 -12.06 -16.67
C LEU A 167 11.51 -10.69 -16.01
N TYR A 168 12.25 -9.74 -16.60
CA TYR A 168 12.31 -8.37 -16.10
C TYR A 168 10.92 -7.72 -16.00
N GLU A 169 10.13 -7.77 -17.08
CA GLU A 169 8.78 -7.21 -17.10
C GLU A 169 7.84 -7.95 -16.12
N LEU A 170 7.95 -9.28 -16.02
CA LEU A 170 7.15 -10.12 -15.14
C LEU A 170 7.42 -9.83 -13.66
N PHE A 171 8.68 -9.69 -13.26
CA PHE A 171 9.02 -9.35 -11.87
C PHE A 171 8.58 -7.92 -11.54
N THR A 172 8.81 -6.98 -12.46
CA THR A 172 8.44 -5.57 -12.29
C THR A 172 6.93 -5.40 -12.09
N VAL A 173 6.10 -6.07 -12.90
CA VAL A 173 4.62 -5.99 -12.76
C VAL A 173 4.11 -6.67 -11.47
N ASN A 174 4.90 -7.55 -10.88
CA ASN A 174 4.62 -8.18 -9.58
C ASN A 174 5.28 -7.42 -8.41
N GLU A 175 5.75 -6.19 -8.65
CA GLU A 175 6.37 -5.30 -7.65
C GLU A 175 7.59 -5.93 -6.96
N ILE A 176 8.31 -6.81 -7.67
CA ILE A 176 9.61 -7.33 -7.25
C ILE A 176 10.68 -6.60 -8.05
N GLU A 177 11.58 -5.90 -7.35
CA GLU A 177 12.71 -5.23 -7.98
C GLU A 177 13.62 -6.25 -8.66
N TYR A 178 13.73 -6.16 -9.98
CA TYR A 178 14.54 -7.04 -10.80
C TYR A 178 15.55 -6.23 -11.60
N HIS A 179 16.81 -6.62 -11.47
CA HIS A 179 17.93 -6.02 -12.18
C HIS A 179 18.18 -6.80 -13.47
N PRO A 180 18.26 -6.11 -14.63
CA PRO A 180 18.50 -6.73 -15.93
C PRO A 180 19.89 -7.39 -16.01
N PRO A 181 20.18 -8.14 -17.10
CA PRO A 181 21.47 -8.79 -17.30
C PRO A 181 22.66 -7.84 -17.08
N TYR A 182 23.68 -8.32 -16.38
CA TYR A 182 24.90 -7.55 -16.11
C TYR A 182 26.14 -8.44 -16.18
N LYS A 183 27.29 -7.79 -16.36
CA LYS A 183 28.59 -8.45 -16.43
C LYS A 183 29.46 -8.03 -15.25
N THR A 184 30.09 -9.02 -14.64
CA THR A 184 31.22 -8.84 -13.73
C THR A 184 32.52 -9.04 -14.53
N GLU A 185 33.67 -8.83 -13.90
CA GLU A 185 34.98 -9.07 -14.56
C GLU A 185 35.14 -10.49 -15.11
N THR A 186 34.48 -11.47 -14.48
CA THR A 186 34.69 -12.89 -14.77
C THR A 186 33.44 -13.61 -15.30
N GLU A 187 32.24 -13.07 -15.08
CA GLU A 187 30.98 -13.79 -15.29
C GLU A 187 29.86 -12.87 -15.79
N GLN A 188 29.03 -13.37 -16.71
CA GLN A 188 27.73 -12.78 -17.05
C GLN A 188 26.62 -13.42 -16.20
N ILE A 189 25.71 -12.57 -15.72
CA ILE A 189 24.53 -12.92 -14.93
C ILE A 189 23.30 -12.38 -15.65
N ASP A 190 22.29 -13.22 -15.86
CA ASP A 190 21.13 -12.90 -16.70
C ASP A 190 20.07 -12.07 -15.94
N GLY A 191 20.18 -12.03 -14.61
CA GLY A 191 19.43 -11.09 -13.79
C GLY A 191 19.66 -11.27 -12.31
N TYR A 192 19.07 -10.38 -11.53
CA TYR A 192 19.17 -10.38 -10.09
C TYR A 192 17.90 -9.83 -9.45
N PHE A 193 17.48 -10.38 -8.32
CA PHE A 193 16.39 -9.82 -7.54
C PHE A 193 16.56 -10.08 -6.05
N HIS A 194 15.97 -9.22 -5.23
CA HIS A 194 15.88 -9.41 -3.80
C HIS A 194 14.49 -9.94 -3.41
N PHE A 195 14.43 -11.00 -2.62
CA PHE A 195 13.17 -11.56 -2.16
C PHE A 195 13.28 -12.17 -0.77
N GLN A 196 12.39 -11.73 0.13
CA GLN A 196 12.29 -12.22 1.51
C GLN A 196 13.62 -12.22 2.28
N GLY A 197 14.44 -11.17 2.11
CA GLY A 197 15.71 -11.03 2.83
C GLY A 197 16.88 -11.79 2.21
N PHE A 198 16.70 -12.39 1.02
CA PHE A 198 17.77 -13.09 0.30
C PHE A 198 17.93 -12.53 -1.11
N ASP A 199 19.17 -12.53 -1.57
CA ASP A 199 19.54 -12.12 -2.91
C ASP A 199 19.57 -13.34 -3.84
N TYR A 200 18.99 -13.19 -5.03
CA TYR A 200 18.92 -14.22 -6.04
C TYR A 200 19.62 -13.74 -7.30
N ILE A 201 20.56 -14.53 -7.81
CA ILE A 201 21.01 -14.39 -9.20
C ILE A 201 20.20 -15.31 -10.09
N VAL A 202 20.00 -14.91 -11.34
CA VAL A 202 19.16 -15.61 -12.31
C VAL A 202 20.00 -16.07 -13.50
N GLU A 203 19.73 -17.29 -13.95
CA GLU A 203 20.16 -17.79 -15.26
C GLU A 203 18.90 -18.21 -16.04
N ALA A 204 18.77 -17.70 -17.27
CA ALA A 204 17.58 -17.87 -18.08
C ALA A 204 17.90 -18.65 -19.36
N ARG A 205 17.22 -19.79 -19.57
CA ARG A 205 17.48 -20.70 -20.68
C ARG A 205 16.24 -20.95 -21.52
N TRP A 206 16.30 -20.50 -22.78
CA TRP A 206 15.33 -20.82 -23.83
C TRP A 206 16.00 -21.56 -25.00
N ARG A 207 16.31 -22.84 -24.81
CA ARG A 207 16.87 -23.74 -25.85
C ARG A 207 15.89 -24.86 -26.18
N LYS A 208 16.15 -25.65 -27.23
CA LYS A 208 15.34 -26.85 -27.58
C LYS A 208 15.62 -28.03 -26.63
N GLU A 209 16.84 -28.10 -26.12
CA GLU A 209 17.28 -29.17 -25.24
C GLU A 209 17.22 -28.73 -23.77
N GLN A 210 16.96 -29.70 -22.90
CA GLN A 210 17.02 -29.52 -21.46
C GLN A 210 18.47 -29.35 -20.99
N PRO A 211 18.73 -28.47 -20.00
CA PRO A 211 20.08 -28.13 -19.58
C PRO A 211 20.87 -29.37 -19.15
N HIS A 212 22.14 -29.42 -19.52
CA HIS A 212 23.06 -30.48 -19.10
C HIS A 212 23.56 -30.26 -17.67
N SER A 213 24.01 -31.33 -17.01
CA SER A 213 24.51 -31.24 -15.62
C SER A 213 25.66 -30.24 -15.51
N GLN A 214 26.53 -30.14 -16.52
CA GLN A 214 27.61 -29.16 -16.57
C GLN A 214 27.12 -27.70 -16.55
N GLU A 215 26.00 -27.40 -17.21
CA GLU A 215 25.44 -26.04 -17.23
C GLU A 215 24.90 -25.63 -15.85
N ILE A 216 24.20 -26.56 -15.19
CA ILE A 216 23.68 -26.35 -13.84
C ILE A 216 24.83 -26.27 -12.83
N GLY A 217 25.85 -27.12 -12.97
CA GLY A 217 27.04 -27.10 -12.12
C GLY A 217 27.85 -25.81 -12.29
N GLY A 218 27.91 -25.29 -13.51
CA GLY A 218 28.46 -23.97 -13.81
C GLY A 218 27.70 -22.87 -13.07
N PHE A 219 26.36 -22.86 -13.15
CA PHE A 219 25.54 -21.89 -12.42
C PHE A 219 25.64 -22.04 -10.90
N LYS A 220 25.64 -23.27 -10.38
CA LYS A 220 25.88 -23.55 -8.95
C LYS A 220 27.20 -22.95 -8.49
N SER A 221 28.27 -23.15 -9.27
CA SER A 221 29.57 -22.57 -8.98
C SER A 221 29.54 -21.04 -8.99
N LYS A 222 28.74 -20.41 -9.88
CA LYS A 222 28.55 -18.95 -9.84
C LYS A 222 27.87 -18.50 -8.54
N VAL A 223 26.81 -19.19 -8.11
CA VAL A 223 26.08 -18.90 -6.87
C VAL A 223 26.99 -19.05 -5.64
N ASP A 224 27.74 -20.15 -5.57
CA ASP A 224 28.61 -20.47 -4.43
C ASP A 224 29.78 -19.49 -4.26
N LYS A 225 30.21 -18.81 -5.32
CA LYS A 225 31.22 -17.74 -5.27
C LYS A 225 30.69 -16.40 -4.78
N LYS A 226 29.37 -16.21 -4.69
CA LYS A 226 28.77 -14.96 -4.19
C LYS A 226 28.70 -14.97 -2.66
N PHE A 227 28.09 -13.94 -2.09
CA PHE A 227 27.91 -13.83 -0.65
C PHE A 227 27.20 -15.08 -0.09
N GLN A 228 27.50 -15.46 1.16
CA GLN A 228 27.12 -16.77 1.69
C GLN A 228 25.60 -17.05 1.64
N SER A 229 24.76 -16.01 1.73
CA SER A 229 23.30 -16.12 1.66
C SER A 229 22.71 -15.98 0.24
N THR A 230 23.53 -15.73 -0.78
CA THR A 230 23.07 -15.64 -2.17
C THR A 230 22.51 -16.98 -2.64
N ARG A 231 21.38 -16.92 -3.33
CA ARG A 231 20.65 -18.04 -3.92
C ARG A 231 20.61 -17.92 -5.44
N GLY A 232 20.26 -18.99 -6.10
CA GLY A 232 20.08 -19.03 -7.56
C GLY A 232 18.63 -19.31 -7.94
N LEU A 233 18.17 -18.69 -9.03
CA LEU A 233 16.99 -19.14 -9.78
C LEU A 233 17.43 -19.53 -11.18
N PHE A 234 17.29 -20.81 -11.52
CA PHE A 234 17.52 -21.32 -12.86
C PHE A 234 16.18 -21.48 -13.58
N VAL A 235 15.97 -20.72 -14.64
CA VAL A 235 14.74 -20.76 -15.45
C VAL A 235 15.04 -21.50 -16.76
N SER A 236 14.35 -22.62 -17.02
CA SER A 236 14.50 -23.41 -18.25
C SER A 236 13.17 -23.66 -18.94
N ILE A 237 12.96 -23.12 -20.14
CA ILE A 237 11.66 -23.26 -20.82
C ILE A 237 11.31 -24.72 -21.14
N MET A 238 12.31 -25.55 -21.50
CA MET A 238 12.11 -26.98 -21.78
C MET A 238 12.07 -27.85 -20.51
N GLY A 239 12.15 -27.25 -19.32
CA GLY A 239 12.23 -27.94 -18.05
C GLY A 239 13.59 -28.63 -17.84
N PHE A 240 13.57 -29.71 -17.07
CA PHE A 240 14.75 -30.38 -16.54
C PHE A 240 14.60 -31.89 -16.64
N ARG A 241 15.71 -32.61 -16.79
CA ARG A 241 15.73 -34.07 -16.69
C ARG A 241 15.59 -34.51 -15.24
N THR A 242 14.82 -35.56 -15.00
CA THR A 242 14.55 -36.07 -13.65
C THR A 242 15.83 -36.50 -12.92
N GLU A 243 16.78 -37.12 -13.63
CA GLU A 243 18.06 -37.52 -13.00
C GLU A 243 18.83 -36.30 -12.48
N VAL A 244 18.89 -35.24 -13.30
CA VAL A 244 19.56 -33.99 -12.95
C VAL A 244 18.88 -33.30 -11.76
N VAL A 245 17.55 -33.26 -11.72
CA VAL A 245 16.81 -32.70 -10.57
C VAL A 245 17.16 -33.47 -9.29
N ASN A 246 17.17 -34.80 -9.36
CA ASN A 246 17.44 -35.67 -8.22
C ASN A 246 18.88 -35.51 -7.70
N ASP A 247 19.86 -35.38 -8.60
CA ASP A 247 21.26 -35.21 -8.22
C ASP A 247 21.44 -33.89 -7.45
N TYR A 248 20.96 -32.78 -8.00
CA TYR A 248 21.11 -31.46 -7.37
C TYR A 248 20.21 -31.26 -6.13
N SER A 249 19.12 -32.01 -5.99
CA SER A 249 18.29 -32.00 -4.78
C SER A 249 19.01 -32.64 -3.58
N LYS A 250 19.78 -33.72 -3.82
CA LYS A 250 20.50 -34.45 -2.76
C LYS A 250 21.72 -33.71 -2.23
N GLU A 251 22.36 -32.89 -3.05
CA GLU A 251 23.59 -32.17 -2.68
C GLU A 251 23.36 -30.95 -1.77
N GLY A 252 22.11 -30.57 -1.51
CA GLY A 252 21.79 -29.33 -0.78
C GLY A 252 22.18 -28.10 -1.60
N SER A 253 21.39 -27.81 -2.63
CA SER A 253 21.65 -26.67 -3.53
C SER A 253 20.92 -25.40 -3.07
N LYS A 254 21.58 -24.25 -3.17
CA LYS A 254 20.96 -22.91 -2.98
C LYS A 254 20.21 -22.44 -4.24
N ILE A 255 19.93 -23.34 -5.17
CA ILE A 255 19.33 -23.03 -6.46
C ILE A 255 17.92 -23.58 -6.51
N LEU A 256 16.98 -22.74 -6.98
CA LEU A 256 15.63 -23.12 -7.31
C LEU A 256 15.50 -23.31 -8.83
N PHE A 257 14.69 -24.27 -9.24
CA PHE A 257 14.35 -24.50 -10.64
C PHE A 257 12.92 -24.07 -10.95
N MET A 258 12.76 -23.43 -12.10
CA MET A 258 11.48 -23.02 -12.66
C MET A 258 11.46 -23.36 -14.15
N ASP A 259 10.39 -23.98 -14.62
CA ASP A 259 10.24 -24.32 -16.04
C ASP A 259 9.28 -23.39 -16.81
N GLY A 260 9.18 -23.59 -18.13
CA GLY A 260 8.26 -22.83 -18.95
C GLY A 260 6.79 -23.04 -18.60
N ARG A 261 6.42 -24.20 -18.03
CA ARG A 261 5.04 -24.47 -17.61
C ARG A 261 4.69 -23.74 -16.32
N ASP A 262 5.64 -23.63 -15.39
CA ASP A 262 5.51 -22.76 -14.22
C ASP A 262 5.26 -21.31 -14.66
N LEU A 263 6.02 -20.82 -15.65
CA LEU A 263 5.80 -19.47 -16.20
C LEU A 263 4.41 -19.31 -16.82
N VAL A 264 3.91 -20.31 -17.57
CA VAL A 264 2.54 -20.28 -18.10
C VAL A 264 1.52 -20.17 -16.96
N TYR A 265 1.66 -20.96 -15.90
CA TYR A 265 0.74 -20.90 -14.75
C TYR A 265 0.76 -19.53 -14.06
N ILE A 266 1.92 -18.88 -14.02
CA ILE A 266 2.06 -17.52 -13.45
C ILE A 266 1.45 -16.48 -14.40
N LEU A 267 1.71 -16.57 -15.71
CA LEU A 267 1.23 -15.65 -16.73
C LEU A 267 -0.28 -15.78 -17.00
N GLU A 268 -0.86 -16.95 -16.75
CA GLU A 268 -2.31 -17.18 -16.76
C GLU A 268 -2.98 -16.80 -15.41
N GLU A 269 -2.23 -16.18 -14.49
CA GLU A 269 -2.69 -15.78 -13.15
C GLU A 269 -3.25 -16.94 -12.30
N ARG A 270 -2.90 -18.20 -12.61
CA ARG A 270 -3.23 -19.37 -11.76
C ARG A 270 -2.42 -19.38 -10.46
N TYR A 271 -1.22 -18.79 -10.52
CA TYR A 271 -0.38 -18.50 -9.36
C TYR A 271 0.16 -17.08 -9.44
N LEU A 272 0.14 -16.35 -8.33
CA LEU A 272 0.91 -15.11 -8.22
C LEU A 272 2.41 -15.46 -8.16
N LEU A 273 3.26 -14.69 -8.85
CA LEU A 273 4.71 -14.94 -8.88
C LEU A 273 5.30 -15.02 -7.46
N GLN A 274 4.88 -14.13 -6.56
CA GLN A 274 5.35 -14.12 -5.18
C GLN A 274 5.00 -15.43 -4.45
N ASP A 275 3.81 -15.97 -4.68
CA ASP A 275 3.35 -17.19 -4.03
C ASP A 275 4.00 -18.44 -4.65
N ALA A 276 4.22 -18.44 -5.97
CA ALA A 276 5.02 -19.45 -6.64
C ALA A 276 6.46 -19.51 -6.10
N LEU A 277 7.12 -18.36 -5.94
CA LEU A 277 8.46 -18.28 -5.35
C LEU A 277 8.46 -18.77 -3.90
N LYS A 278 7.52 -18.31 -3.06
CA LYS A 278 7.38 -18.78 -1.68
C LYS A 278 7.23 -20.29 -1.59
N LEU A 279 6.34 -20.87 -2.40
CA LEU A 279 6.09 -22.31 -2.40
C LEU A 279 7.34 -23.10 -2.80
N LYS A 280 8.03 -22.66 -3.87
CA LYS A 280 9.28 -23.30 -4.30
C LYS A 280 10.38 -23.19 -3.24
N ILE A 281 10.52 -22.03 -2.59
CA ILE A 281 11.46 -21.83 -1.47
C ILE A 281 11.10 -22.74 -0.30
N GLU A 282 9.83 -22.79 0.08
CA GLU A 282 9.35 -23.61 1.18
C GLU A 282 9.64 -25.09 0.94
N LYS A 283 9.38 -25.58 -0.27
CA LYS A 283 9.68 -26.96 -0.67
C LYS A 283 11.17 -27.27 -0.70
N ALA A 284 11.98 -26.34 -1.20
CA ALA A 284 13.43 -26.50 -1.17
C ALA A 284 13.98 -26.54 0.26
N VAL A 285 13.50 -25.67 1.15
CA VAL A 285 13.98 -25.56 2.53
C VAL A 285 13.49 -26.72 3.40
N LYS A 286 12.21 -27.11 3.29
CA LYS A 286 11.62 -28.15 4.15
C LYS A 286 11.92 -29.57 3.69
N GLU A 287 11.97 -29.79 2.37
CA GLU A 287 11.99 -31.13 1.78
C GLU A 287 13.22 -31.37 0.90
N GLY A 288 14.07 -30.34 0.66
CA GLY A 288 15.20 -30.43 -0.25
C GLY A 288 14.80 -30.45 -1.74
N ILE A 289 13.54 -30.17 -2.06
CA ILE A 289 13.00 -30.24 -3.42
C ILE A 289 13.28 -28.92 -4.14
N ILE A 290 14.32 -28.89 -4.96
CA ILE A 290 14.73 -27.67 -5.71
C ILE A 290 13.85 -27.39 -6.92
N PHE A 291 13.16 -28.41 -7.45
CA PHE A 291 12.21 -28.29 -8.54
C PHE A 291 10.86 -28.81 -8.09
N TYR A 292 9.97 -27.89 -7.73
CA TYR A 292 8.58 -28.18 -7.41
C TYR A 292 7.67 -27.57 -8.49
N PRO A 293 7.10 -28.39 -9.40
CA PRO A 293 6.17 -27.92 -10.43
C PRO A 293 4.92 -27.26 -9.85
N LEU A 294 4.43 -26.21 -10.51
CA LEU A 294 3.14 -25.58 -10.17
C LEU A 294 1.93 -26.28 -10.80
N TYR A 295 2.20 -27.25 -11.68
CA TYR A 295 1.20 -28.07 -12.37
C TYR A 295 1.16 -29.47 -11.78
N SER A 296 -0.04 -30.01 -11.68
CA SER A 296 -0.35 -31.40 -11.30
C SER A 296 -0.41 -32.32 -12.51
#